data_AF-A0A1E5TD00-F1
#
_entry.id   AF-A0A1E5TD00-F1
#
_cell.length_a   1.000
_cell.length_b   1.000
_cell.length_c   1.000
_cell.angle_alpha   90.00
_cell.angle_beta   90.00
_cell.angle_gamma   90.00
#
_symmetry.space_group_name_H-M   'P 1'
#
loop_
_entity.id
_entity.type
_entity.pdbx_description
1 polymer ?
#
loop_
_entity_poly.entity_id
_entity_poly.type
_entity_poly.pdbx_seq_one_letter_code
_entity_poly.pdbx_strand_id
1 'polypeptide(L)'
;MNQTSTSCLTNLQRKEIVQELKQIEILLKRENKLIKENKSILNPLFIWPVKKVSHITYNEIWAISNYVDHNVAFSDEITDFNGGAKSYDTYSGYNHQGVDIFIWPYSLNMLENNGLEV
;
A
#
# COMPACT_ATOMS: atom_id res chain seq x y z
N MET A 1 3.22 -16.40 -21.42
CA MET A 1 4.50 -15.71 -21.66
C MET A 1 4.19 -14.23 -21.65
N ASN A 2 4.64 -13.51 -20.62
CA ASN A 2 4.16 -12.14 -20.37
C ASN A 2 4.85 -11.16 -21.32
N GLN A 3 4.04 -10.36 -22.01
CA GLN A 3 4.47 -9.40 -23.01
C GLN A 3 5.42 -8.38 -22.36
N THR A 4 6.46 -8.00 -23.10
CA THR A 4 7.42 -6.93 -22.78
C THR A 4 6.74 -5.78 -22.03
N SER A 5 7.06 -5.64 -20.73
CA SER A 5 6.56 -4.55 -19.89
C SER A 5 7.16 -3.23 -20.39
N THR A 6 6.46 -2.57 -21.31
CA THR A 6 6.72 -1.18 -21.65
C THR A 6 6.43 -0.35 -20.41
N SER A 7 7.47 0.20 -19.78
CA SER A 7 7.33 1.15 -18.67
C SER A 7 6.35 2.25 -19.10
N CYS A 8 5.25 2.42 -18.35
CA CYS A 8 4.20 3.42 -18.65
C CYS A 8 4.72 4.86 -18.74
N LEU A 9 5.96 5.11 -18.28
CA LEU A 9 6.69 6.36 -18.43
C LEU A 9 8.09 6.10 -18.97
N THR A 10 8.48 6.83 -20.02
CA THR A 10 9.85 6.85 -20.53
C THR A 10 10.78 7.62 -19.60
N ASN A 11 12.09 7.42 -19.73
CA ASN A 11 13.09 8.19 -18.97
C ASN A 11 13.05 9.69 -19.28
N LEU A 12 12.69 10.07 -20.51
CA LEU A 12 12.53 11.47 -20.89
C LEU A 12 11.35 12.11 -20.17
N GLN A 13 10.18 11.47 -20.20
CA GLN A 13 8.99 11.93 -19.48
C GLN A 13 9.24 12.04 -17.97
N ARG A 14 9.96 11.08 -17.37
CA ARG A 14 10.37 11.17 -15.95
C ARG A 14 11.24 12.41 -15.68
N LYS A 15 12.19 12.72 -16.57
CA LYS A 15 13.04 13.92 -16.42
C LYS A 15 12.23 15.21 -16.52
N GLU A 16 11.29 15.28 -17.47
CA GLU A 16 10.41 16.44 -17.66
C GLU A 16 9.53 16.67 -16.42
N ILE A 17 8.87 15.63 -15.91
CA ILE A 17 8.08 15.69 -14.67
C ILE A 17 8.94 16.20 -13.50
N VAL A 18 10.15 15.67 -13.33
CA VAL A 18 11.05 16.09 -12.26
C VAL A 18 11.48 17.55 -12.42
N GLN A 19 11.69 18.03 -13.65
CA GLN A 19 12.00 19.44 -13.91
C GLN A 19 10.82 20.35 -13.57
N GLU A 20 9.61 19.97 -13.97
CA GLU A 20 8.39 20.71 -13.65
C GLU A 20 8.18 20.82 -12.14
N LEU A 21 8.30 19.70 -11.42
CA LEU A 21 8.19 19.67 -9.96
C LEU A 21 9.19 20.61 -9.28
N LYS A 22 10.43 20.69 -9.78
CA LYS A 22 11.44 21.62 -9.25
C LYS A 22 11.06 23.08 -9.45
N GLN A 23 10.47 23.43 -10.60
CA GLN A 23 10.02 24.81 -10.86
C GLN A 23 8.84 25.18 -9.95
N ILE A 24 7.89 24.26 -9.78
CA ILE A 24 6.75 24.45 -8.87
C ILE A 24 7.25 24.61 -7.43
N GLU A 25 8.22 23.81 -6.99
CA GLU A 25 8.80 23.92 -5.65
C GLU A 25 9.43 25.31 -5.41
N ILE A 26 10.18 25.84 -6.39
CA ILE A 26 10.76 27.19 -6.33
C ILE A 26 9.66 28.25 -6.20
N LEU A 27 8.60 28.13 -7.01
CA LEU A 27 7.45 29.04 -6.97
C LEU A 27 6.76 29.03 -5.61
N LEU A 28 6.43 27.83 -5.08
CA LEU A 28 5.75 27.68 -3.81
C LEU A 28 6.60 28.17 -2.62
N LYS A 29 7.93 28.02 -2.69
CA LYS A 29 8.85 28.61 -1.71
C LYS A 29 8.80 30.13 -1.74
N ARG A 30 8.86 30.75 -2.92
CA ARG A 30 8.78 32.20 -3.10
C ARG A 30 7.46 32.76 -2.58
N GLU A 31 6.37 32.05 -2.80
CA GLU A 31 5.03 32.44 -2.36
C GLU A 31 4.74 32.10 -0.88
N ASN A 32 5.71 31.53 -0.17
CA ASN A 32 5.53 31.04 1.21
C ASN A 32 4.35 30.05 1.37
N LYS A 33 4.02 29.33 0.29
CA LYS A 33 2.97 28.29 0.25
C LYS A 33 3.52 26.90 0.48
N LEU A 34 4.83 26.71 0.33
CA LEU A 34 5.47 25.44 0.65
C LEU A 34 5.62 25.30 2.16
N ILE A 35 4.77 24.47 2.76
CA ILE A 35 4.88 24.10 4.17
C ILE A 35 6.24 23.43 4.37
N LYS A 36 7.06 23.94 5.29
CA LYS A 36 8.30 23.26 5.68
C LYS A 36 7.91 21.96 6.39
N GLU A 37 8.30 20.83 5.82
CA GLU A 37 8.16 19.54 6.48
C GLU A 37 8.76 19.64 7.88
N ASN A 38 7.93 19.32 8.87
CA ASN A 38 8.41 19.15 10.22
C ASN A 38 9.16 17.82 10.25
N LYS A 39 10.46 17.86 9.91
CA LYS A 39 11.36 16.67 9.89
C LYS A 39 11.44 15.93 11.23
N SER A 40 10.84 16.50 12.28
CA SER A 40 10.67 15.89 13.60
C SER A 40 9.66 14.74 13.64
N ILE A 41 8.80 14.58 12.63
CA ILE A 41 7.93 13.41 12.55
C ILE A 41 8.74 12.32 11.85
N LEU A 42 9.18 11.33 12.61
CA LEU A 42 9.69 10.08 12.05
C LEU A 42 8.57 9.54 11.14
N ASN A 43 8.79 9.60 9.82
CA ASN A 43 7.91 8.94 8.89
C ASN A 43 7.93 7.44 9.25
N PRO A 44 6.77 6.80 9.49
CA PRO A 44 6.76 5.37 9.73
C PRO A 44 7.41 4.71 8.53
N LEU A 45 8.48 3.95 8.78
CA LEU A 45 9.04 3.10 7.75
C LEU A 45 7.95 2.09 7.40
N PHE A 46 7.61 1.99 6.10
CA PHE A 46 6.78 0.90 5.63
C PHE A 46 7.58 -0.39 5.79
N ILE A 47 7.33 -1.10 6.89
CA ILE A 47 7.93 -2.39 7.21
C ILE A 47 6.87 -3.45 6.94
N TRP A 48 7.26 -4.48 6.20
CA TRP A 48 6.39 -5.64 6.04
C TRP A 48 6.42 -6.47 7.33
N PRO A 49 5.26 -6.76 7.95
CA PRO A 49 5.23 -7.29 9.32
C PRO A 49 5.48 -8.80 9.41
N VAL A 50 5.68 -9.49 8.28
CA VAL A 50 5.83 -10.95 8.23
C VAL A 50 7.07 -11.31 7.42
N LYS A 51 7.93 -12.14 8.00
CA LYS A 51 9.11 -12.66 7.31
C LYS A 51 9.23 -14.16 7.50
N LYS A 52 9.78 -14.85 6.51
CA LYS A 52 10.10 -16.28 6.61
C LYS A 52 11.47 -16.47 7.26
N VAL A 53 11.60 -17.48 8.09
CA VAL A 53 12.89 -17.92 8.61
C VAL A 53 13.76 -18.50 7.47
N SER A 54 15.08 -18.51 7.67
CA SER A 54 16.05 -18.80 6.61
C SER A 54 15.94 -20.18 5.95
N HIS A 55 15.41 -21.18 6.66
CA HIS A 55 15.28 -22.54 6.14
C HIS A 55 13.99 -22.79 5.35
N ILE A 56 13.06 -21.82 5.30
CA ILE A 56 11.84 -21.91 4.50
C ILE A 56 12.14 -21.49 3.05
N THR A 57 11.96 -22.43 2.13
CA THR A 57 12.31 -22.28 0.71
C THR A 57 11.15 -21.84 -0.18
N TYR A 58 9.95 -21.62 0.37
CA TYR A 58 8.81 -21.10 -0.38
C TYR A 58 9.08 -19.69 -0.91
N ASN A 59 8.53 -19.39 -2.09
CA ASN A 59 8.68 -18.07 -2.72
C ASN A 59 8.02 -16.99 -1.85
N GLU A 60 6.79 -17.24 -1.40
CA GLU A 60 6.03 -16.38 -0.50
C GLU A 60 5.33 -17.22 0.57
N ILE A 61 5.03 -16.59 1.70
CA ILE A 61 4.44 -17.23 2.89
C ILE A 61 3.19 -16.50 3.41
N TRP A 62 2.74 -15.48 2.67
CA TRP A 62 1.64 -14.62 3.05
C TRP A 62 0.75 -14.34 1.83
N ALA A 63 -0.47 -13.93 2.13
CA ALA A 63 -1.38 -13.33 1.17
C ALA A 63 -2.08 -12.14 1.85
N ILE A 64 -2.61 -11.26 1.01
CA ILE A 64 -3.41 -10.11 1.44
C ILE A 64 -4.87 -10.40 1.08
N SER A 65 -5.78 -10.12 2.02
CA SER A 65 -7.19 -9.92 1.73
C SER A 65 -7.52 -8.47 2.07
N ASN A 66 -8.18 -7.79 1.15
CA ASN A 66 -8.61 -6.42 1.39
C ASN A 66 -9.84 -6.09 0.56
N TYR A 67 -10.81 -5.47 1.21
CA TYR A 67 -11.89 -4.72 0.58
C TYR A 67 -11.66 -3.25 0.92
N VAL A 68 -11.38 -2.42 -0.09
CA VAL A 68 -11.06 -1.01 0.11
C VAL A 68 -12.30 -0.20 -0.16
N ASP A 69 -12.82 0.44 0.88
CA ASP A 69 -13.77 1.54 0.73
C ASP A 69 -13.00 2.83 0.47
N HIS A 70 -13.28 3.48 -0.66
CA HIS A 70 -12.74 4.81 -0.95
C HIS A 70 -13.60 5.92 -0.35
N ASN A 71 -14.72 5.59 0.30
CA ASN A 71 -15.52 6.55 1.03
C ASN A 71 -15.14 6.57 2.50
N VAL A 72 -14.90 7.79 3.00
CA VAL A 72 -14.64 8.02 4.42
C VAL A 72 -15.94 8.14 5.23
N ALA A 73 -17.08 8.31 4.56
CA ALA A 73 -18.39 8.37 5.18
C ALA A 73 -18.88 6.99 5.60
N PHE A 74 -19.63 6.95 6.70
CA PHE A 74 -20.19 5.73 7.29
C PHE A 74 -21.54 6.07 7.96
N SER A 75 -22.58 5.22 7.92
CA SER A 75 -22.66 3.87 7.34
C SER A 75 -23.31 3.80 5.95
N ASP A 76 -23.07 2.70 5.24
CA ASP A 76 -23.68 2.26 3.95
C ASP A 76 -23.31 3.10 2.71
N GLU A 77 -22.19 3.82 2.78
CA GLU A 77 -21.75 4.73 1.71
C GLU A 77 -20.58 4.12 0.92
N ILE A 78 -20.79 2.91 0.40
CA ILE A 78 -19.71 2.11 -0.19
C ILE A 78 -19.28 2.64 -1.56
N THR A 79 -17.98 2.91 -1.72
CA THR A 79 -17.39 3.09 -3.05
C THR A 79 -16.14 2.22 -3.20
N ASP A 80 -16.22 1.16 -4.01
CA ASP A 80 -15.00 0.45 -4.42
C ASP A 80 -14.37 1.06 -5.70
N PHE A 81 -13.13 0.66 -6.00
CA PHE A 81 -12.39 1.17 -7.18
C PHE A 81 -13.15 1.03 -8.51
N ASN A 82 -14.00 0.01 -8.64
CA ASN A 82 -14.79 -0.26 -9.84
C ASN A 82 -16.23 0.27 -9.74
N GLY A 83 -16.54 1.08 -8.72
CA GLY A 83 -17.89 1.60 -8.46
C GLY A 83 -18.88 0.53 -7.99
N GLY A 84 -18.38 -0.60 -7.49
CA GLY A 84 -19.17 -1.64 -6.85
C GLY A 84 -19.28 -1.44 -5.33
N ALA A 85 -19.83 -2.45 -4.68
CA ALA A 85 -20.12 -2.46 -3.24
C ALA A 85 -19.19 -3.39 -2.43
N LYS A 86 -17.97 -3.68 -2.90
CA LYS A 86 -17.01 -4.51 -2.15
C LYS A 86 -16.33 -3.68 -1.04
N SER A 87 -16.88 -3.71 0.16
CA SER A 87 -16.34 -3.03 1.34
C SER A 87 -16.46 -3.89 2.59
N TYR A 88 -15.71 -3.51 3.62
CA TYR A 88 -15.92 -3.99 4.99
C TYR A 88 -17.00 -3.20 5.74
N ASP A 89 -17.53 -2.12 5.16
CA ASP A 89 -18.70 -1.43 5.68
C ASP A 89 -19.91 -2.37 5.62
N THR A 90 -20.56 -2.53 6.77
CA THR A 90 -21.72 -3.40 6.94
C THR A 90 -22.81 -2.64 7.66
N TYR A 91 -24.06 -2.99 7.39
CA TYR A 91 -25.23 -2.42 8.05
C TYR A 91 -25.21 -2.55 9.60
N SER A 92 -24.51 -3.56 10.15
CA SER A 92 -24.34 -3.72 11.60
C SER A 92 -23.23 -2.83 12.19
N GLY A 93 -22.59 -2.01 11.37
CA GLY A 93 -21.64 -0.98 11.74
C GLY A 93 -20.18 -1.43 11.87
N TYR A 94 -19.85 -2.62 11.38
CA TYR A 94 -18.45 -3.01 11.21
C TYR A 94 -17.86 -2.30 10.00
N ASN A 95 -16.65 -1.77 10.13
CA ASN A 95 -15.86 -1.19 9.06
C ASN A 95 -14.37 -1.42 9.38
N HIS A 96 -13.70 -2.29 8.62
CA HIS A 96 -12.29 -2.64 8.83
C HIS A 96 -11.38 -1.53 8.28
N GLN A 97 -10.58 -0.91 9.15
CA GLN A 97 -9.60 0.11 8.78
C GLN A 97 -8.19 -0.50 8.75
N GLY A 98 -7.83 -1.16 7.65
CA GLY A 98 -6.59 -1.94 7.61
C GLY A 98 -6.49 -2.90 6.43
N VAL A 99 -5.37 -3.62 6.40
CA VAL A 99 -5.06 -4.66 5.43
C VAL A 99 -4.96 -5.98 6.18
N ASP A 100 -5.76 -6.98 5.80
CA ASP A 100 -5.62 -8.32 6.36
C ASP A 100 -4.45 -9.03 5.68
N ILE A 101 -3.44 -9.38 6.47
CA ILE A 101 -2.31 -10.20 6.04
C ILE A 101 -2.43 -11.54 6.75
N PHE A 102 -2.40 -12.63 5.99
CA PHE A 102 -2.54 -13.97 6.53
C PHE A 102 -1.53 -14.94 5.90
N ILE A 103 -1.18 -15.99 6.64
CA ILE A 103 -0.20 -16.99 6.21
C ILE A 103 -0.83 -17.87 5.14
N TRP A 104 -0.17 -18.01 3.99
CA TRP A 104 -0.64 -18.80 2.84
C TRP A 104 0.58 -19.36 2.08
N PRO A 105 0.52 -20.55 1.44
CA PRO A 105 -0.63 -21.46 1.33
C PRO A 105 -0.71 -22.54 2.42
N TYR A 106 0.34 -22.75 3.21
CA TYR A 106 0.44 -23.86 4.14
C TYR A 106 0.53 -23.39 5.59
N SER A 107 -0.51 -22.72 6.09
CA SER A 107 -0.48 -22.03 7.39
C SER A 107 -0.16 -22.97 8.56
N LEU A 108 -0.72 -24.19 8.57
CA LEU A 108 -0.43 -25.18 9.62
C LEU A 108 1.01 -25.68 9.55
N ASN A 109 1.54 -25.94 8.35
CA ASN A 109 2.92 -26.38 8.20
C ASN A 109 3.91 -25.30 8.66
N MET A 110 3.64 -24.03 8.33
CA MET A 110 4.44 -22.89 8.79
C MET A 110 4.42 -22.77 10.32
N LEU A 111 3.28 -23.03 10.96
CA LEU A 111 3.16 -23.07 12.42
C LEU A 111 3.98 -24.23 13.01
N GLU A 112 3.78 -25.44 12.51
CA GLU A 112 4.45 -26.66 13.02
C GLU A 112 5.98 -26.59 12.92
N ASN A 113 6.50 -25.91 11.90
CA ASN A 113 7.93 -25.82 11.64
C ASN A 113 8.58 -24.52 12.14
N ASN A 114 7.86 -23.68 12.89
CA ASN A 114 8.33 -22.35 13.30
C ASN A 114 8.87 -21.53 12.10
N GLY A 115 8.12 -21.54 10.99
CA GLY A 115 8.54 -21.00 9.70
C GLY A 115 8.52 -19.47 9.58
N LEU A 116 8.13 -18.75 10.63
CA LEU A 116 7.81 -17.32 10.61
C LEU A 116 8.64 -16.54 11.64
N GLU A 117 9.03 -15.33 11.27
CA GLU A 117 9.70 -14.35 12.14
C GLU A 117 9.18 -12.93 11.84
N VAL A 118 9.41 -12.03 12.80
CA VAL A 118 9.07 -10.59 12.73
C VAL A 118 10.33 -9.74 12.73
#